data_AF-A0AAV5MV88-F1
#
_entry.id   AF-A0AAV5MV88-F1
#
_cell.length_a   1.000
_cell.length_b   1.000
_cell.length_c   1.000
_cell.angle_alpha   90.00
_cell.angle_beta   90.00
_cell.angle_gamma   90.00
#
_symmetry.space_group_name_H-M   'P 1'
#
loop_
_entity.id
_entity.type
_entity.pdbx_description
1 polymer ?
#
loop_
_entity_poly.entity_id
_entity_poly.type
_entity_poly.pdbx_seq_one_letter_code
_entity_poly.pdbx_strand_id
1 'polypeptide(L)' 'MRIIMMACQAVANIVKSSLGAVGLDKMLVDDIGDVTITNDGATILKMLEVEHPAAK' A
#
# COMPACT_ATOMS: atom_id res chain seq x y z
N MET A 1 -15.50 -11.79 -10.18
CA MET A 1 -14.53 -11.05 -11.03
C MET A 1 -14.40 -9.57 -10.65
N ARG A 2 -15.50 -8.80 -10.51
CA ARG A 2 -15.43 -7.36 -10.18
C ARG A 2 -14.73 -7.03 -8.85
N ILE A 3 -14.99 -7.80 -7.78
CA ILE A 3 -14.42 -7.54 -6.43
C ILE A 3 -12.89 -7.73 -6.42
N ILE A 4 -12.40 -8.80 -7.07
CA ILE A 4 -10.96 -9.06 -7.23
C ILE A 4 -10.26 -7.87 -7.90
N MET A 5 -10.84 -7.37 -9.00
CA MET A 5 -10.27 -6.26 -9.75
C MET A 5 -10.25 -4.96 -8.94
N MET A 6 -11.30 -4.69 -8.16
CA MET A 6 -11.34 -3.51 -7.28
C MET A 6 -10.31 -3.61 -6.14
N ALA A 7 -10.13 -4.80 -5.55
CA ALA A 7 -9.13 -5.01 -4.51
C ALA A 7 -7.71 -4.75 -5.02
N CYS A 8 -7.34 -5.31 -6.17
CA CYS A 8 -6.03 -5.05 -6.78
C CYS A 8 -5.85 -3.56 -7.16
N GLN A 9 -6.90 -2.91 -7.68
CA GLN A 9 -6.85 -1.49 -8.05
C GLN A 9 -6.66 -0.59 -6.83
N ALA A 10 -7.28 -0.92 -5.69
CA ALA A 10 -7.11 -0.18 -4.45
C ALA A 10 -5.65 -0.20 -3.99
N VAL A 11 -5.02 -1.39 -3.95
CA VAL A 11 -3.60 -1.55 -3.61
C VAL A 11 -2.70 -0.80 -4.59
N ALA A 12 -2.96 -0.91 -5.89
CA ALA A 12 -2.19 -0.22 -6.92
C ALA A 12 -2.25 1.31 -6.77
N ASN A 13 -3.41 1.86 -6.40
CA ASN A 13 -3.57 3.30 -6.19
C ASN A 13 -2.75 3.82 -5.00
N ILE A 14 -2.54 3.01 -3.96
CA ILE A 14 -1.75 3.39 -2.78
C ILE A 14 -0.28 3.61 -3.17
N VAL A 15 0.32 2.67 -3.89
CA VAL A 15 1.73 2.74 -4.30
C VAL A 15 1.98 3.70 -5.47
N LYS A 16 0.96 3.99 -6.29
CA LYS A 16 1.11 4.83 -7.49
C LYS A 16 1.67 6.22 -7.22
N SER A 17 1.23 6.87 -6.14
CA SER A 17 1.70 8.22 -5.77
C SER A 17 3.13 8.25 -5.23
N SER A 18 3.72 7.09 -4.96
CA SER A 18 5.08 6.91 -4.44
C SER A 18 6.10 6.62 -5.57
N LEU A 19 5.63 6.45 -6.80
CA LEU A 19 6.47 6.07 -7.93
C LEU A 19 7.18 7.29 -8.57
N GLY A 20 8.50 7.18 -8.76
CA GLY A 20 9.32 8.12 -9.53
C GLY A 20 10.00 9.21 -8.71
N ALA A 21 10.76 10.08 -9.37
CA ALA A 21 11.56 11.14 -8.73
C ALA A 21 10.72 12.22 -8.02
N VAL A 22 9.42 12.29 -8.34
CA VAL A 22 8.43 13.18 -7.70
C VAL A 22 7.41 12.40 -6.86
N GLY A 23 7.70 11.14 -6.56
CA GLY A 23 6.90 10.31 -5.68
C GLY A 23 6.88 10.86 -4.25
N LEU A 24 5.77 10.63 -3.55
CA LEU A 24 5.58 11.03 -2.16
C LEU A 24 5.68 9.82 -1.24
N ASP A 25 6.28 10.06 -0.08
CA ASP A 25 6.36 9.07 0.99
C ASP A 25 4.97 8.73 1.55
N LYS A 26 4.85 7.50 2.05
CA LYS A 26 3.70 7.06 2.83
C LYS A 26 4.05 7.06 4.30
N MET A 27 3.19 7.67 5.09
CA MET A 27 3.16 7.51 6.53
C MET A 27 2.21 6.36 6.85
N LEU A 28 2.76 5.33 7.48
CA LEU A 28 2.07 4.12 7.90
C LEU A 28 2.14 4.05 9.41
N VAL A 29 1.03 3.68 10.03
CA VAL A 29 0.91 3.54 11.49
C VAL A 29 0.40 2.14 11.74
N ASP A 30 1.07 1.39 12.59
CA ASP A 30 0.64 0.05 12.99
C ASP A 30 -0.35 0.08 14.16
N ASP A 31 -0.83 -1.11 14.55
CA ASP A 31 -1.81 -1.28 15.64
C ASP A 31 -1.31 -0.84 17.02
N ILE A 32 0.01 -0.76 17.20
CA ILE A 32 0.67 -0.38 18.46
C ILE A 32 0.97 1.13 18.47
N GLY A 33 0.88 1.79 17.31
CA GLY A 33 1.08 3.21 17.12
C GLY A 33 2.48 3.59 16.60
N ASP A 34 3.30 2.61 16.21
CA ASP A 34 4.60 2.87 15.61
C ASP A 34 4.43 3.43 14.19
N VAL A 35 5.18 4.49 13.91
CA VAL A 35 5.09 5.23 12.65
C VAL A 35 6.27 4.90 11.75
N THR A 36 5.99 4.45 10.53
CA THR A 36 6.99 4.29 9.47
C THR A 36 6.67 5.23 8.32
N ILE A 37 7.68 6.01 7.89
CA ILE A 37 7.60 6.87 6.71
C ILE A 37 8.52 6.30 5.63
N THR A 38 7.98 5.95 4.46
CA THR A 38 8.78 5.33 3.38
C THR A 38 8.17 5.54 2.00
N ASN A 39 9.04 5.54 0.99
CA ASN A 39 8.66 5.50 -0.42
C ASN A 39 8.88 4.12 -1.07
N ASP A 40 9.41 3.15 -0.32
CA ASP A 40 9.65 1.81 -0.84
C ASP A 40 8.33 1.04 -0.96
N GLY A 41 7.91 0.78 -2.19
CA GLY A 41 6.69 0.04 -2.49
C GLY A 41 6.64 -1.34 -1.85
N ALA A 42 7.78 -2.03 -1.70
CA ALA A 42 7.79 -3.35 -1.06
C ALA A 42 7.50 -3.25 0.44
N THR A 43 8.08 -2.25 1.12
CA THR A 43 7.79 -1.98 2.54
C THR A 43 6.35 -1.52 2.73
N ILE A 44 5.83 -0.64 1.86
CA ILE A 44 4.43 -0.20 1.90
C ILE A 44 3.49 -1.41 1.79
N LEU A 45 3.69 -2.30 0.81
CA LEU A 45 2.84 -3.47 0.61
C LEU A 45 2.90 -4.47 1.77
N LYS A 46 4.07 -4.63 2.42
CA LYS A 46 4.21 -5.52 3.59
C LYS A 46 3.48 -5.02 4.83
N MET A 47 3.37 -3.69 4.97
CA MET A 47 2.69 -3.04 6.10
C MET A 47 1.19 -2.88 5.87
N LEU A 48 0.70 -3.04 4.64
CA LEU A 48 -0.72 -3.04 4.35
C LEU A 48 -1.34 -4.38 4.76
N GLU A 49 -2.30 -4.33 5.68
CA GLU A 49 -3.10 -5.49 6.04
C GLU A 49 -4.20 -5.73 5.01
N VAL A 50 -3.89 -6.52 3.97
CA VAL A 50 -4.85 -6.85 2.92
C VAL A 50 -5.51 -8.21 3.20
N GLU A 51 -6.80 -8.18 3.52
CA GLU A 51 -7.59 -9.40 3.76
C GLU A 51 -7.98 -10.13 2.46
N HIS A 52 -8.18 -9.38 1.37
CA HIS A 52 -8.70 -9.95 0.14
C HIS A 52 -7.64 -10.83 -0.55
N PRO A 53 -7.91 -12.13 -0.80
CA PRO A 53 -6.88 -13.11 -1.19
C PRO A 53 -6.20 -12.79 -2.53
N ALA A 54 -6.89 -12.09 -3.44
CA ALA A 54 -6.33 -11.69 -4.73
C ALA A 54 -5.46 -10.42 -4.69
N ALA A 55 -5.43 -9.72 -3.55
CA ALA A 55 -4.65 -8.49 -3.36
C ALA A 55 -3.62 -8.62 -2.21
N LYS A 56 -3.51 -9.83 -1.65
CA LYS A 56 -2.50 -10.23 -0.67
C LYS A 56 -1.18 -10.57 -1.36
#